data_AF-A0A4Z2H5X9-F1
#
_entry.id   AF-A0A4Z2H5X9-F1
#
_cell.length_a   1.000
_cell.length_b   1.000
_cell.length_c   1.000
_cell.angle_alpha   90.00
_cell.angle_beta   90.00
_cell.angle_gamma   90.00
#
_symmetry.space_group_name_H-M   'P 1'
#
loop_
_entity.id
_entity.type
_entity.pdbx_description
1 polymer ?
#
loop_
_entity_poly.entity_id
_entity_poly.type
_entity_poly.pdbx_seq_one_letter_code
_entity_poly.pdbx_strand_id
1 'polypeptide(L)'
;MVLSVYLLALTFIWTGMASKFVVSPCDPHLFDDCLSDFNRSMESSGYRESCPWPTAKRNYDLLKTCVDDWATATICRGHGSPKDDIFLAVHKTYFKRCEKFQDPPPTTLAALIAPGVVVTLFMPIVFAHLATRNAYRLDSPGL
;
A
#
# COMPACT_ATOMS: atom_id res chain seq x y z
N MET A 1 4.96 57.34 12.65
CA MET A 1 5.30 55.93 12.89
C MET A 1 4.24 54.96 12.36
N VAL A 2 2.94 55.21 12.59
CA VAL A 2 1.83 54.32 12.13
C VAL A 2 1.74 54.19 10.60
N LEU A 3 1.95 55.30 9.86
CA LEU A 3 1.88 55.32 8.39
C LEU A 3 2.99 54.47 7.74
N SER A 4 4.18 54.43 8.34
CA SER A 4 5.31 53.64 7.85
C SER A 4 5.06 52.14 8.06
N VAL A 5 4.43 51.75 9.16
CA VAL A 5 4.03 50.35 9.41
C VAL A 5 2.97 49.90 8.40
N TYR A 6 2.01 50.78 8.09
CA TYR A 6 0.96 50.49 7.11
C TYR A 6 1.53 50.33 5.68
N LEU A 7 2.48 51.18 5.30
CA LEU A 7 3.15 51.09 4.00
C LEU A 7 3.97 49.80 3.87
N LEU A 8 4.72 49.41 4.92
CA LEU A 8 5.46 48.15 4.93
C LEU A 8 4.52 46.93 4.87
N ALA A 9 3.42 46.94 5.62
CA ALA A 9 2.42 45.86 5.56
C ALA A 9 1.80 45.72 4.15
N LEU A 10 1.49 46.84 3.49
CA LEU A 10 0.99 46.84 2.11
C LEU A 10 2.02 46.30 1.12
N THR A 11 3.33 46.56 1.32
CA THR A 11 4.36 45.97 0.46
C THR A 11 4.46 44.45 0.59
N PHE A 12 4.36 43.90 1.80
CA PHE A 12 4.39 42.44 2.00
C PHE A 12 3.15 41.73 1.45
N ILE A 13 1.97 42.38 1.45
CA ILE A 13 0.75 41.85 0.85
C ILE A 13 0.81 41.91 -0.68
N TRP A 14 1.39 42.98 -1.26
CA TRP A 14 1.50 43.15 -2.71
C TRP A 14 2.55 42.25 -3.35
N THR A 15 3.63 41.91 -2.64
CA THR A 15 4.66 40.97 -3.14
C THR A 15 4.33 39.50 -2.92
N GLY A 16 3.04 39.16 -2.77
CA GLY A 16 2.54 37.78 -2.78
C GLY A 16 2.80 37.08 -4.12
N MET A 17 4.08 36.86 -4.46
CA MET A 17 4.50 35.98 -5.55
C MET A 17 4.30 34.55 -5.09
N ALA A 18 3.08 34.07 -5.20
CA ALA A 18 2.85 32.66 -5.41
C ALA A 18 3.47 32.32 -6.78
N SER A 19 4.75 31.95 -6.81
CA SER A 19 5.30 31.29 -7.99
C SER A 19 4.52 29.99 -8.13
N LYS A 20 3.67 29.91 -9.16
CA LYS A 20 3.14 28.62 -9.58
C LYS A 20 4.36 27.79 -9.95
N PHE A 21 4.70 26.81 -9.12
CA PHE A 21 5.70 25.81 -9.47
C PHE A 21 5.12 25.01 -10.63
N VAL A 22 5.41 25.46 -11.85
CA VAL A 22 5.04 24.73 -13.06
C VAL A 22 6.01 23.56 -13.14
N VAL A 23 5.56 22.39 -12.68
CA VAL A 23 6.26 21.13 -12.91
C VAL A 23 6.36 20.95 -14.42
N SER A 24 7.58 20.87 -14.95
CA SER A 24 7.78 20.59 -16.38
C SER A 24 7.25 19.19 -16.69
N PRO A 25 6.58 18.96 -17.83
CA PRO A 25 6.19 17.61 -18.27
C PRO A 25 7.42 16.71 -18.31
N CYS A 26 7.31 15.54 -17.69
CA CYS A 26 8.37 14.52 -17.74
C CYS A 26 8.25 13.76 -19.05
N ASP A 27 9.36 13.64 -19.78
CA ASP A 27 9.40 12.86 -21.01
C ASP A 27 9.33 11.35 -20.69
N PRO A 28 8.33 10.62 -21.20
CA PRO A 28 8.21 9.18 -21.00
C PRO A 28 9.42 8.39 -21.56
N HIS A 29 10.08 8.91 -22.60
CA HIS A 29 11.17 8.22 -23.28
C HIS A 29 12.44 8.06 -22.43
N LEU A 30 12.59 8.86 -21.37
CA LEU A 30 13.69 8.74 -20.40
C LEU A 30 13.71 7.36 -19.70
N PHE A 31 12.58 6.66 -19.68
CA PHE A 31 12.44 5.37 -19.01
C PHE A 31 12.51 4.16 -19.96
N ASP A 32 12.64 4.40 -21.28
CA ASP A 32 12.68 3.33 -22.29
C ASP A 32 13.85 2.36 -22.06
N ASP A 33 15.00 2.89 -21.64
CA ASP A 33 16.19 2.09 -21.31
C ASP A 33 15.94 1.15 -20.13
N CYS A 34 15.24 1.62 -19.08
CA CYS A 34 14.87 0.79 -17.94
C CYS A 34 13.90 -0.34 -18.34
N LEU A 35 13.02 -0.08 -19.32
CA LEU A 35 12.00 -1.03 -19.79
C LEU A 35 12.57 -2.09 -20.74
N SER A 36 13.56 -1.75 -21.56
CA SER A 36 14.13 -2.65 -22.57
C SER A 36 14.59 -3.99 -21.97
N ASP A 37 15.39 -3.94 -20.91
CA ASP A 37 15.93 -5.13 -20.26
C ASP A 37 14.85 -5.94 -19.54
N PHE A 38 13.90 -5.25 -18.90
CA PHE A 38 12.76 -5.89 -18.24
C PHE A 38 11.87 -6.62 -19.25
N ASN A 39 11.49 -5.95 -20.36
CA ASN A 39 10.65 -6.52 -21.40
C ASN A 39 11.29 -7.78 -22.00
N ARG A 40 12.59 -7.73 -22.31
CA ARG A 40 13.33 -8.89 -22.83
C ARG A 40 13.27 -10.08 -21.87
N SER A 41 13.45 -9.84 -20.57
CA SER A 41 13.28 -10.90 -19.58
C SER A 41 11.85 -11.42 -19.54
N MET A 42 10.86 -10.54 -19.59
CA MET A 42 9.45 -10.94 -19.49
C MET A 42 8.99 -11.74 -20.70
N GLU A 43 9.41 -11.40 -21.92
CA GLU A 43 9.09 -12.16 -23.13
C GLU A 43 9.59 -13.62 -23.05
N SER A 44 10.72 -13.85 -22.39
CA SER A 44 11.25 -15.21 -22.16
C SER A 44 10.57 -15.98 -21.01
N SER A 45 9.76 -15.31 -20.19
CA SER A 45 9.19 -15.90 -18.96
C SER A 45 7.94 -16.75 -19.18
N GLY A 46 7.35 -16.73 -20.39
CA GLY A 46 6.08 -17.41 -20.66
C GLY A 46 4.88 -16.75 -19.97
N TYR A 47 4.95 -15.45 -19.68
CA TYR A 47 3.91 -14.68 -18.96
C TYR A 47 2.48 -14.79 -19.53
N ARG A 48 2.36 -15.21 -20.80
CA ARG A 48 1.08 -15.44 -21.47
C ARG A 48 0.40 -16.73 -20.99
N GLU A 49 1.14 -17.69 -20.43
CA GLU A 49 0.61 -18.98 -19.99
C GLU A 49 0.50 -19.09 -18.47
N SER A 50 1.49 -18.57 -17.74
CA SER A 50 1.53 -18.61 -16.29
C SER A 50 1.84 -17.23 -15.70
N CYS A 51 1.48 -17.02 -14.42
CA CYS A 51 1.92 -15.83 -13.72
C CYS A 51 3.45 -15.88 -13.54
N PRO A 52 4.20 -14.89 -14.03
CA PRO A 52 5.66 -14.89 -13.98
C PRO A 52 6.21 -14.60 -12.56
N TRP A 53 5.33 -14.25 -11.62
CA TRP A 53 5.67 -14.07 -10.21
C TRP A 53 5.76 -15.44 -9.50
N PRO A 54 6.74 -15.69 -8.59
CA PRO A 54 7.75 -14.77 -8.05
C PRO A 54 9.07 -14.71 -8.86
N THR A 55 9.20 -15.49 -9.94
CA THR A 55 10.45 -15.60 -10.72
C THR A 55 10.92 -14.27 -11.30
N ALA A 56 9.98 -13.43 -11.77
CA ALA A 56 10.27 -12.10 -12.31
C ALA A 56 10.66 -11.05 -11.25
N LYS A 57 10.59 -11.37 -9.94
CA LYS A 57 10.80 -10.42 -8.85
C LYS A 57 12.13 -9.67 -8.98
N ARG A 58 13.22 -10.39 -9.23
CA ARG A 58 14.55 -9.78 -9.33
C ARG A 58 14.62 -8.72 -10.44
N ASN A 59 14.05 -9.01 -11.61
CA ASN A 59 14.08 -8.10 -12.75
C ASN A 59 13.12 -6.93 -12.55
N TYR A 60 12.01 -7.16 -11.85
CA TYR A 60 11.10 -6.08 -11.43
C TYR A 60 11.78 -5.13 -10.42
N ASP A 61 12.55 -5.66 -9.45
CA ASP A 61 13.30 -4.86 -8.48
C ASP A 61 14.38 -3.99 -9.17
N LEU A 62 15.01 -4.52 -10.22
CA LEU A 62 15.95 -3.76 -11.07
C LEU A 62 15.24 -2.65 -11.85
N LEU A 63 14.11 -2.95 -12.50
CA LEU A 63 13.27 -1.95 -13.16
C LEU A 63 12.89 -0.84 -12.18
N LYS A 64 12.47 -1.21 -10.97
CA LYS A 64 12.09 -0.27 -9.93
C LYS A 64 13.21 0.66 -9.54
N THR A 65 14.39 0.13 -9.27
CA THR A 65 15.57 0.93 -8.94
C THR A 65 15.92 1.90 -10.07
N CYS A 66 15.95 1.43 -11.32
CA CYS A 66 16.25 2.26 -12.49
C CYS A 66 15.27 3.44 -12.65
N VAL A 67 13.96 3.17 -12.55
CA VAL A 67 12.91 4.19 -12.62
C VAL A 67 12.97 5.16 -11.43
N ASP A 68 13.32 4.65 -10.25
CA ASP A 68 13.49 5.47 -9.04
C ASP A 68 14.68 6.42 -9.14
N ASP A 69 15.80 5.96 -9.70
CA ASP A 69 17.00 6.77 -9.95
C ASP A 69 16.73 7.90 -10.94
N TRP A 70 16.11 7.59 -12.09
CA TRP A 70 15.79 8.59 -13.11
C TRP A 70 14.83 9.67 -12.61
N ALA A 71 13.82 9.28 -11.85
CA ALA A 71 12.86 10.23 -11.31
C ALA A 71 13.38 11.02 -10.11
N THR A 72 14.47 10.57 -9.48
CA THR A 72 15.18 11.36 -8.48
C THR A 72 16.13 12.35 -9.15
N ALA A 73 16.76 11.93 -10.25
CA ALA A 73 17.64 12.78 -11.06
C ALA A 73 16.89 13.88 -11.81
N THR A 74 15.67 13.59 -12.28
CA THR A 74 14.79 14.56 -12.91
C THR A 74 13.95 15.25 -11.83
N ILE A 75 13.69 16.56 -11.94
CA ILE A 75 12.82 17.32 -11.01
C ILE A 75 11.33 16.99 -11.31
N CYS A 76 11.05 15.71 -11.51
CA CYS A 76 9.75 15.14 -11.78
C CYS A 76 9.03 14.82 -10.47
N ARG A 77 8.83 15.86 -9.64
CA ARG A 77 7.99 15.81 -8.45
C ARG A 77 6.66 16.48 -8.76
N GLY A 78 5.65 15.70 -9.15
CA GLY A 78 4.32 16.21 -9.48
C GLY A 78 3.24 15.13 -9.49
N HIS A 79 1.97 15.57 -9.36
CA HIS A 79 0.77 14.73 -9.35
C HIS A 79 0.54 14.13 -10.75
N GLY A 80 0.52 12.79 -10.86
CA GLY A 80 0.50 12.08 -12.15
C GLY A 80 1.91 11.65 -12.59
N SER A 81 2.61 10.91 -11.73
CA SER A 81 4.02 10.58 -11.97
C SER A 81 4.15 9.60 -13.14
N PRO A 82 5.11 9.79 -14.07
CA PRO A 82 5.38 8.82 -15.14
C PRO A 82 5.63 7.40 -14.61
N LYS A 83 6.14 7.28 -13.38
CA LYS A 83 6.36 5.99 -12.73
C LYS A 83 5.07 5.18 -12.63
N ASP A 84 3.99 5.82 -12.18
CA ASP A 84 2.73 5.13 -11.95
C ASP A 84 2.17 4.59 -13.27
N ASP A 85 2.29 5.35 -14.36
CA ASP A 85 1.88 4.95 -15.70
C ASP A 85 2.74 3.79 -16.23
N ILE A 86 4.07 3.85 -16.04
CA ILE A 86 5.00 2.78 -16.42
C ILE A 86 4.66 1.48 -15.67
N PHE A 87 4.53 1.53 -14.35
CA PHE A 87 4.21 0.34 -13.57
C PHE A 87 2.81 -0.17 -13.90
N LEU A 88 1.83 0.71 -14.09
CA LEU A 88 0.48 0.31 -14.48
C LEU A 88 0.49 -0.40 -15.85
N ALA A 89 1.26 0.09 -16.82
CA ALA A 89 1.43 -0.56 -18.11
C ALA A 89 2.09 -1.94 -17.97
N VAL A 90 3.17 -2.05 -17.18
CA VAL A 90 3.84 -3.33 -16.89
C VAL A 90 2.88 -4.34 -16.25
N HIS A 91 2.09 -3.92 -15.25
CA HIS A 91 1.11 -4.78 -14.58
C HIS A 91 0.00 -5.24 -15.53
N LYS A 92 -0.51 -4.35 -16.37
CA LYS A 92 -1.53 -4.67 -17.38
C LYS A 92 -1.03 -5.62 -18.47
N THR A 93 0.24 -5.52 -18.85
CA THR A 93 0.83 -6.33 -19.92
C THR A 93 1.27 -7.69 -19.41
N TYR A 94 2.11 -7.71 -18.37
CA TYR A 94 2.83 -8.91 -17.96
C TYR A 94 2.20 -9.65 -16.77
N PHE A 95 1.46 -8.94 -15.90
CA PHE A 95 0.91 -9.49 -14.66
C PHE A 95 -0.62 -9.63 -14.67
N LYS A 96 -1.27 -9.45 -15.83
CA LYS A 96 -2.74 -9.54 -15.96
C LYS A 96 -3.33 -10.86 -15.47
N ARG A 97 -2.60 -11.97 -15.61
CA ARG A 97 -3.01 -13.32 -15.19
C ARG A 97 -2.59 -13.68 -13.77
N CYS A 98 -1.83 -12.82 -13.09
CA CYS A 98 -1.48 -13.09 -11.71
C CYS A 98 -2.72 -12.97 -10.86
N GLU A 99 -3.07 -14.06 -10.18
CA GLU A 99 -4.16 -14.08 -9.24
C GLU A 99 -3.92 -12.98 -8.19
N LYS A 100 -4.90 -12.10 -8.06
CA LYS A 100 -4.95 -11.18 -6.93
C LYS A 100 -5.07 -12.07 -5.69
N PHE A 101 -4.24 -11.85 -4.67
CA PHE A 101 -4.43 -12.49 -3.36
C PHE A 101 -5.91 -12.38 -3.00
N GLN A 102 -6.64 -13.48 -3.13
CA GLN A 102 -8.07 -13.54 -2.83
C GLN A 102 -8.19 -13.90 -1.37
N ASP A 103 -9.08 -13.20 -0.68
CA ASP A 103 -9.45 -13.60 0.66
C ASP A 103 -9.95 -15.05 0.64
N PRO A 104 -9.66 -15.83 1.69
CA PRO A 104 -10.15 -17.19 1.77
C PRO A 104 -11.69 -17.19 1.66
N PRO A 105 -12.29 -18.27 1.14
CA PRO A 105 -13.75 -18.39 1.05
C PRO A 105 -14.43 -18.01 2.37
N PRO A 106 -15.60 -17.36 2.35
CA PRO A 106 -16.25 -16.86 3.55
C PRO A 106 -16.52 -17.96 4.58
N THR A 107 -16.67 -19.21 4.13
CA THR A 107 -16.79 -20.40 4.99
C THR A 107 -15.51 -20.68 5.78
N THR A 108 -14.35 -20.64 5.14
CA THR A 108 -13.04 -20.80 5.78
C THR A 108 -12.77 -19.65 6.75
N LEU A 109 -13.07 -18.42 6.33
CA LEU A 109 -12.93 -17.25 7.19
C LEU A 109 -13.82 -17.35 8.43
N ALA A 110 -15.09 -17.73 8.28
CA ALA A 110 -16.01 -17.94 9.39
C ALA A 110 -15.56 -19.07 10.32
N ALA A 111 -15.07 -20.18 9.77
CA ALA A 111 -14.54 -21.28 10.56
C ALA A 111 -13.32 -20.89 11.41
N LEU A 112 -12.53 -19.92 10.94
CA LEU A 112 -11.37 -19.41 11.68
C LEU A 112 -11.77 -18.40 12.77
N ILE A 113 -12.75 -17.54 12.50
CA ILE A 113 -13.15 -16.46 13.41
C ILE A 113 -14.15 -16.94 14.48
N ALA A 114 -15.14 -17.76 14.09
CA ALA A 114 -16.25 -18.15 14.95
C ALA A 114 -15.82 -18.81 16.28
N PRO A 115 -14.84 -19.72 16.32
CA PRO A 115 -14.39 -20.33 17.58
C PRO A 115 -13.86 -19.30 18.57
N GLY A 116 -13.10 -18.30 18.08
CA GLY A 116 -12.58 -17.22 18.93
C GLY A 116 -13.72 -16.43 19.57
N VAL A 117 -14.72 -16.04 18.77
CA VAL A 117 -15.90 -15.32 19.25
C VAL A 117 -16.69 -16.16 20.28
N VAL A 118 -16.92 -17.43 19.99
CA VAL A 118 -17.62 -18.37 20.90
C VAL A 118 -16.86 -18.47 22.21
N VAL A 119 -15.54 -18.74 22.19
CA VAL A 119 -14.73 -18.83 23.40
C VAL A 119 -14.79 -17.54 24.20
N THR A 120 -14.62 -16.37 23.57
CA THR A 120 -14.67 -15.08 24.27
C THR A 120 -16.03 -14.81 24.92
N LEU A 121 -17.14 -15.18 24.28
CA LEU A 121 -18.48 -14.97 24.82
C LEU A 121 -18.84 -15.95 25.93
N PHE A 122 -18.49 -17.23 25.77
CA PHE A 122 -18.92 -18.28 26.70
C PHE A 122 -17.96 -18.49 27.86
N MET A 123 -16.66 -18.20 27.72
CA MET A 123 -15.68 -18.39 28.81
C MET A 123 -16.04 -17.64 30.10
N PRO A 124 -16.44 -16.36 30.09
CA PRO A 124 -16.81 -15.65 31.31
C PRO A 124 -18.01 -16.28 32.02
N ILE A 125 -18.99 -16.76 31.26
CA ILE A 125 -20.20 -17.43 31.79
C ILE A 125 -19.81 -18.75 32.45
N VAL A 126 -19.01 -19.56 31.76
CA VAL A 126 -18.50 -20.82 32.31
C VAL A 126 -17.67 -20.56 33.56
N PHE A 127 -16.79 -19.56 33.54
CA PHE A 127 -15.97 -19.20 34.69
C PHE A 127 -16.81 -18.75 35.89
N ALA A 128 -17.80 -17.88 35.67
CA ALA A 128 -18.72 -17.44 36.72
C ALA A 128 -19.53 -18.60 37.30
N HIS A 129 -20.02 -19.51 36.45
CA HIS A 129 -20.76 -20.69 36.90
C HIS A 129 -19.88 -21.66 37.70
N LEU A 130 -18.63 -21.88 37.28
CA LEU A 130 -17.69 -22.71 38.03
C LEU A 130 -17.29 -22.06 39.36
N ALA A 131 -17.05 -20.75 39.37
CA ALA A 131 -16.74 -20.01 40.59
C ALA A 131 -17.87 -20.08 41.62
N THR A 132 -19.12 -19.85 41.18
CA THR A 132 -20.30 -19.95 42.05
C THR A 132 -20.52 -21.38 42.56
N ARG A 133 -20.40 -22.41 41.69
CA ARG A 133 -20.52 -23.81 42.11
C ARG A 133 -19.45 -24.22 43.14
N ASN A 134 -18.22 -23.73 42.97
CA ASN A 134 -17.15 -23.97 43.93
C ASN A 134 -17.40 -23.25 45.25
N ALA A 135 -17.93 -22.02 45.23
CA ALA A 135 -18.33 -21.30 46.44
C ALA A 135 -19.45 -22.04 47.19
N TYR A 136 -20.51 -22.49 46.51
CA TYR A 136 -21.57 -23.30 47.12
C TYR A 136 -21.06 -24.64 47.69
N ARG A 137 -20.08 -25.28 47.04
CA ARG A 137 -19.47 -26.52 47.57
C ARG A 137 -18.63 -26.29 48.83
N LEU A 138 -17.99 -25.13 48.96
CA LEU A 138 -17.20 -24.78 50.14
C LEU A 138 -18.09 -24.36 51.32
N ASP A 139 -19.29 -23.83 51.03
CA ASP A 139 -20.25 -23.36 52.04
C ASP A 139 -21.24 -24.45 52.51
N SER A 140 -21.17 -25.65 51.93
CA SER A 140 -21.79 -26.87 52.49
C SER A 140 -20.71 -27.75 53.10
N PRO A 141 -20.28 -27.50 54.36
CA PRO A 141 -19.57 -28.52 55.12
C PRO A 141 -20.52 -29.71 55.31
N GLY A 142 -19.98 -30.91 55.11
CA GLY A 142 -20.74 -32.15 54.95
C GLY A 142 -21.91 -32.35 55.93
N LEU A 143 -22.94 -33.01 55.40
CA LEU A 143 -23.81 -33.87 56.19
C LEU A 143 -22.96 -34.91 56.95
#